data_AF-A0A1G8JX87-F1
#
_entry.id   AF-A0A1G8JX87-F1
#
_cell.length_a   1.000
_cell.length_b   1.000
_cell.length_c   1.000
_cell.angle_alpha   90.00
_cell.angle_beta   90.00
_cell.angle_gamma   90.00
#
_symmetry.space_group_name_H-M   'P 1'
#
loop_
_entity.id
_entity.type
_entity.pdbx_description
1 polymer ?
#
loop_
_entity_poly.entity_id
_entity_poly.type
_entity_poly.pdbx_seq_one_letter_code
_entity_poly.pdbx_strand_id
1 'polypeptide(L)'
;MPPLAIRQLRDLMRYRFKLTNFTSSEKNRFQNSLTVSNIQLGNVVSDTFGKSSMNIIGKLLEDPTDTNFDIEPLIHGSMDHKIPELKLAIFSFITPEQSGKLAVIKKHYENLNARKSDLEELVRSLAKPYTEEINLILTVLSFKNIFLAIAVVSEIGIDMDVFPTAKHLCSWSGLTRQITKVPARKSQSECREQGAISSPF
;
A
#
# COMPACT_ATOMS: atom_id res chain seq x y z
N MET A 1 27.03 7.51 -11.83
CA MET A 1 26.28 6.52 -11.01
C MET A 1 25.83 7.20 -9.73
N PRO A 2 24.57 7.06 -9.27
CA PRO A 2 24.11 7.72 -8.06
C PRO A 2 24.93 7.30 -6.82
N PRO A 3 25.04 8.17 -5.79
CA PRO A 3 25.69 7.83 -4.54
C PRO A 3 25.16 6.53 -3.93
N LEU A 4 26.03 5.79 -3.22
CA LEU A 4 25.68 4.49 -2.64
C LEU A 4 24.41 4.54 -1.78
N ALA A 5 24.29 5.56 -0.93
CA ALA A 5 23.14 5.74 -0.06
C ALA A 5 21.81 5.89 -0.84
N ILE A 6 21.80 6.62 -1.95
CA ILE A 6 20.60 6.76 -2.82
C ILE A 6 20.25 5.41 -3.46
N ARG A 7 21.24 4.65 -3.93
CA ARG A 7 21.01 3.31 -4.50
C ARG A 7 20.44 2.33 -3.47
N GLN A 8 20.96 2.37 -2.24
CA GLN A 8 20.42 1.57 -1.12
C GLN A 8 18.99 1.99 -0.77
N LEU A 9 18.73 3.30 -0.67
CA LEU A 9 17.39 3.82 -0.40
C LEU A 9 16.38 3.35 -1.46
N ARG A 10 16.79 3.36 -2.74
CA ARG A 10 15.97 2.89 -3.85
C ARG A 10 15.61 1.42 -3.74
N ASP A 11 16.59 0.57 -3.43
CA ASP A 11 16.36 -0.87 -3.26
C ASP A 11 15.36 -1.15 -2.13
N LEU A 12 15.57 -0.52 -0.96
CA LEU A 12 14.68 -0.63 0.19
C LEU A 12 13.26 -0.12 -0.13
N MET A 13 13.14 1.01 -0.83
CA MET A 13 11.84 1.56 -1.22
C MET A 13 11.09 0.70 -2.25
N ARG A 14 11.81 0.10 -3.21
CA ARG A 14 11.24 -0.88 -4.15
C ARG A 14 10.76 -2.13 -3.42
N TYR A 15 11.50 -2.61 -2.42
CA TYR A 15 11.02 -3.74 -1.60
C TYR A 15 9.82 -3.36 -0.72
N ARG A 16 9.80 -2.16 -0.14
CA ARG A 16 8.63 -1.64 0.59
C ARG A 16 7.38 -1.59 -0.29
N PHE A 17 7.53 -1.19 -1.55
CA PHE A 17 6.46 -1.22 -2.54
C PHE A 17 5.95 -2.66 -2.78
N LYS A 18 6.86 -3.63 -2.96
CA LYS A 18 6.49 -5.05 -3.08
C LYS A 18 5.72 -5.56 -1.86
N LEU A 19 6.19 -5.27 -0.64
CA LEU A 19 5.49 -5.64 0.59
C LEU A 19 4.08 -5.05 0.63
N THR A 20 3.90 -3.80 0.22
CA THR A 20 2.57 -3.17 0.12
C THR A 20 1.67 -3.92 -0.86
N ASN A 21 2.18 -4.34 -2.01
CA ASN A 21 1.41 -5.11 -2.99
C ASN A 21 1.04 -6.50 -2.46
N PHE A 22 1.97 -7.17 -1.76
CA PHE A 22 1.69 -8.44 -1.11
C PHE A 22 0.63 -8.30 -0.01
N THR A 23 0.72 -7.26 0.82
CA THR A 23 -0.30 -6.95 1.83
C THR A 23 -1.67 -6.77 1.20
N SER A 24 -1.78 -6.02 0.10
CA SER A 24 -3.05 -5.86 -0.63
C SER A 24 -3.58 -7.17 -1.20
N SER A 25 -2.70 -8.01 -1.75
CA SER A 25 -3.07 -9.36 -2.23
C SER A 25 -3.59 -10.22 -1.09
N GLU A 26 -2.94 -10.18 0.08
CA GLU A 26 -3.34 -10.96 1.24
C GLU A 26 -4.68 -10.48 1.84
N LYS A 27 -4.93 -9.17 1.83
CA LYS A 27 -6.25 -8.61 2.18
C LYS A 27 -7.35 -9.16 1.27
N ASN A 28 -7.13 -9.19 -0.04
CA ASN A 28 -8.10 -9.73 -0.98
C ASN A 28 -8.34 -11.24 -0.73
N ARG A 29 -7.28 -12.01 -0.44
CA ARG A 29 -7.39 -13.43 -0.08
C ARG A 29 -8.20 -13.62 1.20
N PHE A 30 -7.97 -12.77 2.21
CA PHE A 30 -8.68 -12.80 3.47
C PHE A 30 -10.17 -12.52 3.28
N GLN A 31 -10.53 -11.45 2.56
CA GLN A 31 -11.92 -11.13 2.24
C GLN A 31 -12.62 -12.28 1.50
N ASN A 32 -11.99 -12.83 0.46
CA ASN A 32 -12.54 -13.98 -0.27
C ASN A 32 -12.77 -15.19 0.64
N SER A 33 -11.86 -15.43 1.59
CA SER A 33 -11.99 -16.55 2.53
C SER A 33 -13.11 -16.34 3.56
N LEU A 34 -13.35 -15.09 3.98
CA LEU A 34 -14.52 -14.75 4.81
C LEU A 34 -15.82 -14.99 4.03
N THR A 35 -15.90 -14.54 2.77
CA THR A 35 -17.07 -14.76 1.91
C THR A 35 -17.36 -16.24 1.69
N VAL A 36 -16.34 -17.06 1.43
CA VAL A 36 -16.49 -18.53 1.28
C VAL A 36 -16.94 -19.21 2.57
N SER A 37 -16.53 -18.66 3.72
CA SER A 37 -16.97 -19.14 5.04
C SER A 37 -18.33 -18.56 5.46
N ASN A 38 -18.98 -17.82 4.54
CA ASN A 38 -20.25 -17.14 4.76
C ASN A 38 -20.24 -16.18 5.98
N ILE A 39 -19.08 -15.57 6.23
CA ILE A 39 -18.90 -14.50 7.21
C ILE A 39 -19.04 -13.16 6.48
N GLN A 40 -20.14 -12.45 6.73
CA GLN A 40 -20.52 -11.25 5.96
C GLN A 40 -20.24 -9.94 6.70
N LEU A 41 -19.16 -9.89 7.48
CA LEU A 41 -18.81 -8.71 8.30
C LEU A 41 -18.67 -7.44 7.45
N GLY A 42 -18.16 -7.54 6.22
CA GLY A 42 -18.00 -6.41 5.29
C GLY A 42 -19.28 -5.68 4.93
N ASN A 43 -20.46 -6.27 5.17
CA ASN A 43 -21.75 -5.62 4.95
C ASN A 43 -22.20 -4.76 6.14
N VAL A 44 -21.63 -4.98 7.33
CA VAL A 44 -22.03 -4.34 8.60
C VAL A 44 -21.02 -3.29 9.04
N VAL A 45 -19.74 -3.59 8.88
CA VAL A 45 -18.62 -2.74 9.32
C VAL A 45 -18.09 -1.89 8.17
N SER A 46 -17.61 -0.68 8.49
CA SER A 46 -16.97 0.20 7.50
C SER A 46 -15.59 -0.29 7.05
N ASP A 47 -14.88 -1.01 7.92
CA ASP A 47 -13.56 -1.60 7.62
C ASP A 47 -13.45 -3.02 8.20
N THR A 48 -13.36 -4.02 7.32
CA THR A 48 -13.20 -5.43 7.70
C THR A 48 -11.85 -5.70 8.37
N PHE A 49 -10.84 -4.88 8.10
CA PHE A 49 -9.51 -4.97 8.73
C PHE A 49 -9.36 -4.04 9.95
N GLY A 50 -10.44 -3.36 10.34
CA GLY A 50 -10.50 -2.53 11.54
C GLY A 50 -10.42 -3.36 12.82
N LYS A 51 -10.05 -2.71 13.93
CA LYS A 51 -9.79 -3.37 15.23
C LYS A 51 -10.95 -4.26 15.69
N SER A 52 -12.18 -3.74 15.68
CA SER A 52 -13.38 -4.48 16.09
C SER A 52 -13.59 -5.75 15.23
N SER A 53 -13.53 -5.61 13.91
CA SER A 53 -13.70 -6.73 12.97
C SER A 53 -12.62 -7.79 13.15
N MET A 54 -11.36 -7.37 13.33
CA MET A 54 -10.24 -8.28 13.52
C MET A 54 -10.27 -8.99 14.89
N ASN A 55 -10.80 -8.33 15.94
CA ASN A 55 -11.04 -8.95 17.23
C ASN A 55 -12.12 -10.04 17.14
N ILE A 56 -13.24 -9.73 16.49
CA ILE A 56 -14.33 -10.68 16.23
C ILE A 56 -13.81 -11.91 15.49
N ILE A 57 -13.10 -11.70 14.37
CA ILE A 57 -12.54 -12.80 13.58
C ILE A 57 -11.48 -13.55 14.38
N GLY A 58 -10.67 -12.86 15.18
CA GLY A 58 -9.72 -13.49 16.10
C GLY A 58 -10.42 -14.46 17.05
N LYS A 59 -11.51 -14.02 17.67
CA LYS A 59 -12.32 -14.85 18.58
C LYS A 59 -12.92 -16.07 17.87
N LEU A 60 -13.47 -15.87 16.68
CA LEU A 60 -14.01 -16.95 15.85
C LEU A 60 -12.94 -17.98 15.45
N LEU A 61 -11.69 -17.56 15.27
CA LEU A 61 -10.58 -18.47 14.95
C LEU A 61 -10.02 -19.20 16.18
N GLU A 62 -10.22 -18.67 17.40
CA GLU A 62 -9.84 -19.36 18.65
C GLU A 62 -10.77 -20.55 18.93
N ASP A 63 -12.08 -20.36 18.77
CA ASP A 63 -13.09 -21.41 18.90
C ASP A 63 -14.05 -21.37 17.69
N PRO A 64 -13.75 -22.14 16.63
CA PRO A 64 -14.59 -22.21 15.43
C PRO A 64 -15.99 -22.76 15.67
N THR A 65 -16.21 -23.44 16.81
CA THR A 65 -17.49 -24.07 17.15
C THR A 65 -18.40 -23.18 17.99
N ASP A 66 -17.82 -22.17 18.66
CA ASP A 66 -18.58 -21.17 19.40
C ASP A 66 -19.00 -20.03 18.47
N THR A 67 -20.22 -20.11 17.96
CA THR A 67 -20.84 -19.04 17.15
C THR A 67 -21.70 -18.08 17.98
N ASN A 68 -21.75 -18.24 19.32
CA ASN A 68 -22.60 -17.43 20.20
C ASN A 68 -21.81 -16.75 21.33
N PHE A 69 -20.54 -16.44 21.08
CA PHE A 69 -19.72 -15.66 22.00
C PHE A 69 -20.23 -14.22 22.10
N ASP A 70 -19.85 -13.58 23.22
CA ASP A 70 -20.19 -12.19 23.45
C ASP A 70 -19.36 -11.25 22.56
N ILE A 71 -20.05 -10.47 21.73
CA ILE A 71 -19.46 -9.53 20.78
C ILE A 71 -19.20 -8.16 21.42
N GLU A 72 -19.97 -7.80 22.46
CA GLU A 72 -19.87 -6.50 23.15
C GLU A 72 -18.43 -6.13 23.57
N PRO A 73 -17.64 -7.00 24.22
CA PRO A 73 -16.28 -6.65 24.62
C PRO A 73 -15.29 -6.55 23.46
N LEU A 74 -15.65 -7.03 22.27
CA LEU A 74 -14.76 -7.10 21.10
C LEU A 74 -14.88 -5.86 20.21
N ILE A 75 -15.97 -5.12 20.34
CA ILE A 75 -16.29 -3.96 19.51
C ILE A 75 -16.07 -2.65 20.25
N HIS A 76 -15.95 -1.57 19.48
CA HIS A 76 -15.93 -0.22 20.03
C HIS A 76 -17.36 0.24 20.33
N GLY A 77 -17.59 0.97 21.42
CA GLY A 77 -18.95 1.36 21.87
C GLY A 77 -19.78 2.14 20.84
N SER A 78 -19.14 2.80 19.88
CA SER A 78 -19.85 3.41 18.75
C SER A 78 -20.54 2.40 17.82
N MET A 79 -20.25 1.11 17.97
CA MET A 79 -20.82 0.01 17.17
C MET A 79 -21.87 -0.80 17.94
N ASP A 80 -22.21 -0.45 19.18
CA ASP A 80 -23.15 -1.23 20.01
C ASP A 80 -24.51 -1.41 19.33
N HIS A 81 -24.99 -0.38 18.64
CA HIS A 81 -26.23 -0.45 17.84
C HIS A 81 -26.20 -1.49 16.71
N LYS A 82 -25.02 -1.95 16.29
CA LYS A 82 -24.81 -2.94 15.22
C LYS A 82 -24.67 -4.37 15.73
N ILE A 83 -24.65 -4.61 17.04
CA ILE A 83 -24.51 -5.94 17.62
C ILE A 83 -25.50 -6.96 17.01
N PRO A 84 -26.80 -6.65 16.83
CA PRO A 84 -27.73 -7.61 16.23
C PRO A 84 -27.31 -8.03 14.81
N GLU A 85 -26.89 -7.08 13.99
CA GLU A 85 -26.43 -7.31 12.62
C GLU A 85 -25.10 -8.09 12.59
N LEU A 86 -24.19 -7.80 13.52
CA LEU A 86 -22.92 -8.51 13.65
C LEU A 86 -23.14 -9.97 14.02
N LYS A 87 -24.04 -10.27 14.97
CA LYS A 87 -24.41 -11.65 15.32
C LYS A 87 -24.93 -12.40 14.11
N LEU A 88 -25.82 -11.79 13.32
CA LEU A 88 -26.32 -12.40 12.08
C LEU A 88 -25.22 -12.61 11.03
N ALA A 89 -24.26 -11.68 10.91
CA ALA A 89 -23.17 -11.77 9.94
C ALA A 89 -22.15 -12.88 10.25
N ILE A 90 -22.10 -13.36 11.51
CA ILE A 90 -21.14 -14.36 12.00
C ILE A 90 -21.83 -15.71 12.28
N PHE A 91 -23.16 -15.77 12.39
CA PHE A 91 -23.93 -16.97 12.75
C PHE A 91 -23.72 -18.18 11.81
N SER A 92 -22.98 -18.02 10.71
CA SER A 92 -22.64 -19.13 9.83
C SER A 92 -21.58 -20.04 10.44
N PHE A 93 -21.83 -21.35 10.41
CA PHE A 93 -20.86 -22.37 10.78
C PHE A 93 -19.61 -22.27 9.90
N ILE A 94 -18.43 -22.27 10.52
CA ILE A 94 -17.14 -22.36 9.84
C ILE A 94 -16.52 -23.74 10.07
N THR A 95 -16.11 -24.40 8.99
CA THR A 95 -15.41 -25.69 9.09
C THR A 95 -13.99 -25.50 9.66
N PRO A 96 -13.42 -26.52 10.34
CA PRO A 96 -12.03 -26.46 10.81
C PRO A 96 -11.02 -26.14 9.69
N GLU A 97 -11.25 -26.64 8.48
CA GLU A 97 -10.40 -26.39 7.31
C GLU A 97 -10.47 -24.92 6.86
N GLN A 98 -11.67 -24.33 6.84
CA GLN A 98 -11.86 -22.92 6.53
C GLN A 98 -11.22 -22.01 7.58
N SER A 99 -11.39 -22.35 8.86
CA SER A 99 -10.76 -21.63 9.97
C SER A 99 -9.23 -21.71 9.88
N GLY A 100 -8.68 -22.91 9.66
CA GLY A 100 -7.24 -23.10 9.48
C GLY A 100 -6.67 -22.28 8.32
N LYS A 101 -7.36 -22.24 7.18
CA LYS A 101 -6.97 -21.40 6.04
C LYS A 101 -6.99 -19.91 6.39
N LEU A 102 -8.04 -19.42 7.05
CA LEU A 102 -8.14 -18.02 7.49
C LEU A 102 -7.03 -17.65 8.47
N ALA A 103 -6.69 -18.54 9.40
CA ALA A 103 -5.60 -18.34 10.37
C ALA A 103 -4.24 -18.19 9.67
N VAL A 104 -3.94 -19.02 8.66
CA VAL A 104 -2.71 -18.91 7.86
C VAL A 104 -2.63 -17.57 7.13
N ILE A 105 -3.72 -17.16 6.46
CA ILE A 105 -3.80 -15.87 5.74
C ILE A 105 -3.62 -14.70 6.71
N LYS A 106 -4.32 -14.72 7.84
CA LYS A 106 -4.22 -13.68 8.89
C LYS A 106 -2.78 -13.53 9.39
N LYS A 107 -2.13 -14.65 9.72
CA LYS A 107 -0.74 -14.65 10.20
C LYS A 107 0.23 -14.13 9.15
N HIS A 108 0.03 -14.48 7.88
CA HIS A 108 0.86 -13.95 6.78
C HIS A 108 0.66 -12.44 6.59
N TYR A 109 -0.58 -11.96 6.64
CA TYR A 109 -0.90 -10.53 6.61
C TYR A 109 -0.21 -9.75 7.75
N GLU A 110 -0.28 -10.26 8.98
CA GLU A 110 0.41 -9.69 10.15
C GLU A 110 1.93 -9.67 9.95
N ASN A 111 2.51 -10.76 9.43
CA ASN A 111 3.94 -10.84 9.13
C ASN A 111 4.36 -9.80 8.07
N LEU A 112 3.62 -9.67 6.97
CA LEU A 112 3.90 -8.68 5.93
C LEU A 112 3.91 -7.25 6.48
N ASN A 113 2.96 -6.93 7.37
CA ASN A 113 2.91 -5.61 8.02
C ASN A 113 4.10 -5.39 8.97
N ALA A 114 4.47 -6.41 9.77
CA ALA A 114 5.63 -6.33 10.64
C ALA A 114 6.92 -6.11 9.83
N ARG A 115 7.15 -6.90 8.77
CA ARG A 115 8.33 -6.77 7.89
C ARG A 115 8.37 -5.44 7.16
N LYS A 116 7.21 -4.93 6.77
CA LYS A 116 7.12 -3.58 6.20
C LYS A 116 7.52 -2.52 7.23
N SER A 117 7.11 -2.67 8.49
CA SER A 117 7.49 -1.75 9.58
C SER A 117 8.99 -1.78 9.86
N ASP A 118 9.59 -2.97 9.97
CA ASP A 118 11.04 -3.16 10.13
C ASP A 118 11.81 -2.45 9.00
N LEU A 119 11.36 -2.63 7.75
CA LEU A 119 11.98 -2.02 6.58
C LEU A 119 11.81 -0.48 6.58
N GLU A 120 10.65 0.01 7.01
CA GLU A 120 10.38 1.44 7.15
C GLU A 120 11.30 2.11 8.18
N GLU A 121 11.69 1.40 9.25
CA GLU A 121 12.68 1.91 10.22
C GLU A 121 14.08 2.05 9.62
N LEU A 122 14.52 1.04 8.84
CA LEU A 122 15.77 1.12 8.09
C LEU A 122 15.75 2.29 7.09
N VAL A 123 14.65 2.44 6.36
CA VAL A 123 14.46 3.55 5.41
C VAL A 123 14.54 4.91 6.12
N ARG A 124 13.88 5.07 7.28
CA ARG A 124 13.93 6.33 8.04
C ARG A 124 15.35 6.69 8.48
N SER A 125 16.13 5.72 8.95
CA SER A 125 17.51 5.97 9.39
C SER A 125 18.41 6.39 8.22
N LEU A 126 18.29 5.72 7.07
CA LEU A 126 19.05 6.03 5.86
C LEU A 126 18.62 7.36 5.20
N ALA A 127 17.34 7.72 5.32
CA ALA A 127 16.78 8.95 4.74
C ALA A 127 17.07 10.22 5.57
N LYS A 128 17.51 10.08 6.82
CA LYS A 128 17.76 11.21 7.75
C LYS A 128 18.65 12.32 7.17
N PRO A 129 19.74 12.05 6.42
CA PRO A 129 20.57 13.09 5.81
C PRO A 129 19.83 13.95 4.77
N TYR A 130 18.73 13.45 4.21
CA TYR A 130 17.99 14.08 3.10
C TYR A 130 16.70 14.76 3.57
N THR A 131 16.62 15.12 4.85
CA THR A 131 15.38 15.62 5.47
C THR A 131 14.92 16.94 4.86
N GLU A 132 15.85 17.83 4.50
CA GLU A 132 15.52 19.11 3.87
C GLU A 132 14.88 18.91 2.49
N GLU A 133 15.48 18.06 1.65
CA GLU A 133 14.98 17.72 0.33
C GLU A 133 13.63 17.01 0.41
N ILE A 134 13.44 16.12 1.39
CA ILE A 134 12.17 15.46 1.66
C ILE A 134 11.11 16.49 2.06
N ASN A 135 11.44 17.44 2.94
CA ASN A 135 10.53 18.49 3.38
C ASN A 135 10.11 19.40 2.21
N LEU A 136 11.04 19.75 1.32
CA LEU A 136 10.73 20.50 0.10
C LEU A 136 9.69 19.76 -0.76
N ILE A 137 9.84 18.45 -0.97
CA ILE A 137 8.86 17.66 -1.72
C ILE A 137 7.49 17.62 -1.00
N LEU A 138 7.49 17.52 0.33
CA LEU A 138 6.27 17.52 1.14
C LEU A 138 5.51 18.85 1.10
N THR A 139 6.16 19.97 0.75
CA THR A 139 5.46 21.27 0.56
C THR A 139 4.50 21.25 -0.63
N VAL A 140 4.73 20.37 -1.61
CA VAL A 140 3.82 20.21 -2.75
C VAL A 140 2.54 19.54 -2.25
N LEU A 141 1.40 20.25 -2.39
CA LEU A 141 0.09 19.93 -1.80
C LEU A 141 -0.39 18.47 -1.98
N SER A 142 0.13 17.76 -2.97
CA SER A 142 -0.20 16.37 -3.29
C SER A 142 0.52 15.32 -2.43
N PHE A 143 1.60 15.65 -1.71
CA PHE A 143 2.38 14.69 -0.94
C PHE A 143 2.02 14.72 0.55
N LYS A 144 1.11 13.84 0.97
CA LYS A 144 0.73 13.66 2.40
C LYS A 144 1.55 12.59 3.14
N ASN A 145 2.39 11.83 2.43
CA ASN A 145 3.09 10.66 2.96
C ASN A 145 4.61 10.82 2.81
N ILE A 146 5.32 10.80 3.93
CA ILE A 146 6.79 10.90 3.96
C ILE A 146 7.49 9.83 3.12
N PHE A 147 6.96 8.60 3.10
CA PHE A 147 7.55 7.52 2.30
C PHE A 147 7.40 7.75 0.79
N LEU A 148 6.41 8.51 0.36
CA LEU A 148 6.27 8.88 -1.04
C LEU A 148 7.35 9.91 -1.43
N ALA A 149 7.62 10.89 -0.56
CA ALA A 149 8.72 11.84 -0.78
C ALA A 149 10.09 11.12 -0.78
N ILE A 150 10.31 10.19 0.16
CA ILE A 150 11.50 9.35 0.19
C ILE A 150 11.63 8.51 -1.10
N ALA A 151 10.51 7.95 -1.61
CA ALA A 151 10.53 7.22 -2.88
C ALA A 151 11.01 8.11 -4.04
N VAL A 152 10.50 9.34 -4.11
CA VAL A 152 10.92 10.32 -5.13
C VAL A 152 12.41 10.59 -5.03
N VAL A 153 12.92 10.97 -3.84
CA VAL A 153 14.36 11.19 -3.61
C VAL A 153 15.20 9.97 -3.97
N SER A 154 14.72 8.77 -3.65
CA SER A 154 15.43 7.52 -3.95
C SER A 154 15.54 7.22 -5.44
N GLU A 155 14.54 7.63 -6.25
CA GLU A 155 14.54 7.39 -7.70
C GLU A 155 15.30 8.49 -8.44
N ILE A 156 15.04 9.77 -8.13
CA ILE A 156 15.64 10.91 -8.86
C ILE A 156 17.03 11.33 -8.32
N GLY A 157 17.31 11.04 -7.05
CA GLY A 157 18.49 11.54 -6.35
C GLY A 157 18.28 12.93 -5.72
N ILE A 158 19.36 13.50 -5.19
CA ILE A 158 19.38 14.87 -4.63
C ILE A 158 20.04 15.89 -5.57
N ASP A 159 20.84 15.41 -6.52
CA ASP A 159 21.51 16.24 -7.50
C ASP A 159 20.60 16.42 -8.72
N MET A 160 20.04 17.62 -8.84
CA MET A 160 19.13 17.97 -9.92
C MET A 160 19.85 18.43 -11.19
N ASP A 161 21.18 18.65 -11.17
CA ASP A 161 21.96 19.04 -12.36
C ASP A 161 21.97 17.93 -13.42
N VAL A 162 21.69 16.69 -13.00
CA VAL A 162 21.46 15.53 -13.88
C VAL A 162 20.27 15.77 -14.83
N PHE A 163 19.33 16.65 -14.46
CA PHE A 163 18.20 17.04 -15.28
C PHE A 163 18.30 18.52 -15.69
N PRO A 164 18.79 18.83 -16.91
CA PRO A 164 19.00 20.21 -17.34
C PRO A 164 17.74 21.09 -17.28
N THR A 165 16.57 20.48 -17.43
CA THR A 165 15.28 21.16 -17.24
C THR A 165 14.24 20.18 -16.68
N ALA A 166 13.15 20.72 -16.10
CA ALA A 166 12.01 19.91 -15.66
C ALA A 166 11.42 19.02 -16.78
N LYS A 167 11.53 19.45 -18.05
CA LYS A 167 11.08 18.63 -19.20
C LYS A 167 11.89 17.33 -19.34
N HIS A 168 13.20 17.38 -19.05
CA HIS A 168 14.05 16.19 -19.07
C HIS A 168 13.64 15.19 -17.98
N LEU A 169 13.32 15.68 -16.77
CA LEU A 169 12.78 14.85 -15.70
C LEU A 169 11.43 14.23 -16.07
N CYS A 170 10.51 15.01 -16.65
CA CYS A 170 9.22 14.50 -17.13
C CYS A 170 9.37 13.44 -18.23
N SER A 171 10.35 13.62 -19.13
CA SER A 171 10.66 12.63 -20.18
C SER A 171 11.24 11.35 -19.59
N TRP A 172 12.18 11.47 -18.65
CA TRP A 172 12.81 10.34 -17.97
C TRP A 172 11.79 9.51 -17.15
N SER A 173 10.86 10.18 -16.48
CA SER A 173 9.78 9.54 -15.72
C SER A 173 8.66 8.93 -16.58
N GLY A 174 8.73 9.06 -17.92
CA GLY A 174 7.70 8.55 -18.83
C GLY A 174 6.37 9.32 -18.76
N LEU A 175 6.37 10.53 -18.19
CA LEU A 175 5.18 11.38 -18.05
C LEU A 175 4.90 12.23 -19.30
N THR A 176 5.81 12.22 -20.28
CA THR A 176 5.60 12.86 -21.59
C THR A 176 4.67 12.00 -22.46
N ARG A 177 3.55 12.58 -22.90
CA ARG A 177 2.66 11.95 -23.88
C ARG A 177 3.45 11.64 -25.16
N GLN A 178 3.47 10.38 -25.59
CA GLN A 178 3.85 10.07 -26.97
C GLN A 178 2.78 10.68 -27.88
N ILE A 179 3.09 11.81 -28.51
CA ILE A 179 2.29 12.31 -29.61
C ILE A 179 2.62 11.41 -30.81
N THR A 180 1.87 10.33 -30.98
CA THR A 180 1.83 9.64 -32.28
C THR A 180 1.26 10.64 -33.28
N LYS A 181 2.07 11.05 -34.26
CA LYS A 181 1.61 11.86 -35.39
C LYS A 181 0.47 11.10 -36.07
N VAL A 182 -0.77 11.48 -35.75
CA VAL A 182 -1.92 11.17 -36.59
C VAL A 182 -1.62 11.78 -37.97
N PRO A 183 -1.83 11.06 -39.09
CA PRO A 183 -1.47 11.58 -40.40
C PRO A 183 -2.21 12.91 -40.67
N ALA A 184 -1.40 13.96 -40.77
CA ALA A 184 -1.68 15.32 -41.22
C ALA A 184 -3.14 15.83 -41.14
N ARG A 185 -3.43 16.58 -40.07
CA ARG A 185 -4.08 17.88 -40.24
C ARG A 185 -3.11 18.94 -39.71
N LYS A 186 -2.65 19.81 -40.62
CA LYS A 186 -1.67 20.87 -40.35
C LYS A 186 -2.14 21.76 -39.20
N SER A 187 -1.43 21.75 -38.08
CA SER A 187 -1.25 22.96 -37.27
C SER A 187 0.23 23.05 -36.88
N GLN A 188 0.82 24.20 -37.19
CA GLN A 188 2.19 24.54 -36.85
C GLN A 188 2.29 24.70 -35.34
N SER A 189 3.17 23.94 -34.71
CA SER A 189 3.91 24.37 -33.53
C SER A 189 5.26 23.66 -33.56
N GLU A 190 6.33 24.44 -33.55
CA GLU A 190 7.72 23.97 -33.59
C GLU A 190 7.99 23.01 -32.43
N CYS A 191 8.32 21.76 -32.76
CA CYS A 191 8.94 20.80 -31.85
C CYS A 191 10.44 20.76 -32.15
N ARG A 192 11.27 21.18 -31.20
CA ARG A 192 12.72 20.92 -31.22
C ARG A 192 13.07 19.63 -30.47
N GLU A 193 14.23 19.13 -30.87
CA GLU A 193 14.75 17.76 -30.86
C GLU A 193 14.68 16.96 -29.56
N GLN A 194 14.52 15.65 -29.77
CA GLN A 194 14.66 14.59 -28.79
C GLN A 194 16.13 14.41 -28.43
N GLY A 195 16.53 14.83 -27.23
CA GLY A 195 17.69 14.25 -26.56
C GLY A 195 17.28 12.89 -26.02
N ALA A 196 17.65 11.82 -26.73
CA ALA A 196 17.48 10.45 -26.23
C ALA A 196 18.38 10.25 -25.00
N ILE A 197 17.82 10.46 -23.80
CA ILE A 197 18.43 9.95 -22.58
C ILE A 197 18.02 8.48 -22.51
N SER A 198 18.89 7.60 -23.00
CA SER A 198 18.83 6.18 -22.69
C SER A 198 18.83 6.04 -21.17
N SER A 199 17.75 5.49 -20.61
CA SER A 199 17.70 5.10 -19.20
C SER A 199 18.89 4.22 -18.86
N PRO A 200 19.81 4.62 -17.96
CA PRO A 200 20.79 3.70 -17.42
C PRO A 200 20.16 3.03 -16.20
N PHE A 201 19.65 1.81 -16.39
CA PHE A 201 19.38 0.76 -15.39
C PHE A 201 18.58 1.12 -14.12
#